data_AF-A0A529NEH2-F1
#
_entry.id   AF-A0A529NEH2-F1
#
_cell.length_a   1.000
_cell.length_b   1.000
_cell.length_c   1.000
_cell.angle_alpha   90.00
_cell.angle_beta   90.00
_cell.angle_gamma   90.00
#
_symmetry.space_group_name_H-M   'P 1'
#
loop_
_entity.id
_entity.type
_entity.pdbx_description
1 polymer ?
#
loop_
_entity_poly.entity_id
_entity_poly.type
_entity_poly.pdbx_seq_one_letter_code
_entity_poly.pdbx_strand_id
1 'polypeptide(L)'
;FAAFAAAYDRTRGIAAAPAGEQAAKHAVTEAKSTAKVRGPEILLKGWQELAARVGALPKPARDMAERGLKKVVDYQDIAYGGEYLDRLDKAVALDGPEHAYALSIAAAKHLANAMCYD
;
A
#
# COMPACT_ATOMS: atom_id res chain seq x y z
N PHE A 1 25.56 -15.55 22.64
CA PHE A 1 25.40 -14.08 22.52
C PHE A 1 26.66 -13.49 21.90
N ALA A 2 26.46 -12.57 20.97
CA ALA A 2 27.42 -11.59 20.44
C ALA A 2 28.60 -12.11 19.60
N ALA A 3 28.41 -12.18 18.27
CA ALA A 3 29.49 -11.91 17.29
C ALA A 3 29.01 -11.62 15.84
N PHE A 4 27.72 -11.30 15.60
CA PHE A 4 27.27 -10.82 14.27
C PHE A 4 27.58 -9.34 14.01
N ALA A 5 28.20 -8.64 14.97
CA ALA A 5 28.41 -7.19 14.96
C ALA A 5 29.68 -6.72 14.23
N ALA A 6 30.49 -7.59 13.63
CA ALA A 6 31.81 -7.23 13.10
C ALA A 6 31.92 -7.18 11.57
N ALA A 7 30.83 -7.41 10.83
CA ALA A 7 30.82 -7.30 9.36
C ALA A 7 30.45 -5.89 8.85
N TYR A 8 30.32 -4.92 9.75
CA TYR A 8 30.07 -3.50 9.43
C TYR A 8 31.36 -2.75 9.02
N ASP A 9 32.55 -3.29 9.32
CA ASP A 9 33.84 -2.58 9.17
C ASP A 9 34.64 -2.91 7.91
N ARG A 10 34.00 -3.36 6.82
CA ARG A 10 34.72 -3.70 5.60
C ARG A 10 34.09 -3.17 4.33
N THR A 11 33.83 -1.87 4.30
CA THR A 11 33.95 -1.04 3.09
C THR A 11 35.43 -0.90 2.69
N ARG A 12 36.15 -2.03 2.67
CA ARG A 12 37.44 -2.14 2.01
C ARG A 12 37.16 -2.01 0.52
N GLY A 13 37.53 -0.87 0.00
CA GLY A 13 38.55 -0.84 -1.03
C GLY A 13 38.11 -1.34 -2.39
N ILE A 14 38.14 -0.39 -3.32
CA ILE A 14 38.44 -0.60 -4.73
C ILE A 14 37.20 -1.03 -5.53
N ALA A 15 36.41 -0.01 -5.86
CA ALA A 15 35.62 -0.03 -7.08
C ALA A 15 36.56 -0.17 -8.29
N ALA A 16 36.59 -1.37 -8.87
CA ALA A 16 36.86 -1.55 -10.29
C ALA A 16 35.55 -2.06 -10.92
N ALA A 17 34.88 -1.17 -11.64
CA ALA A 17 33.87 -1.53 -12.64
C ALA A 17 34.58 -2.13 -13.89
N PRO A 18 33.89 -2.71 -14.91
CA PRO A 18 32.45 -2.58 -15.19
C PRO A 18 31.74 -3.83 -15.76
N ALA A 19 30.42 -3.67 -15.94
CA ALA A 19 29.62 -4.07 -17.10
C ALA A 19 28.37 -4.89 -16.75
N GLY A 20 27.21 -4.40 -17.20
CA GLY A 20 25.96 -5.15 -17.23
C GLY A 20 24.76 -4.40 -16.66
N GLU A 21 24.23 -3.47 -17.46
CA GLU A 21 22.79 -3.43 -17.79
C GLU A 21 21.76 -3.45 -16.65
N GLN A 22 21.26 -2.25 -16.30
CA GLN A 22 19.83 -1.94 -16.42
C GLN A 22 19.56 -0.47 -16.11
N ALA A 23 19.11 0.23 -17.14
CA ALA A 23 18.56 1.57 -17.03
C ALA A 23 17.13 1.49 -16.51
N ALA A 24 16.88 2.00 -15.30
CA ALA A 24 15.75 2.87 -14.93
C ALA A 24 15.69 3.09 -13.41
N LYS A 25 16.68 3.84 -12.91
CA LYS A 25 16.55 5.00 -12.02
C LYS A 25 15.22 5.14 -11.23
N HIS A 26 14.98 4.29 -10.24
CA HIS A 26 14.20 4.70 -9.07
C HIS A 26 15.15 5.38 -8.07
N ALA A 27 15.46 6.65 -8.37
CA ALA A 27 16.02 7.55 -7.38
C ALA A 27 14.89 8.00 -6.45
N VAL A 28 14.48 7.12 -5.54
CA VAL A 28 13.68 7.56 -4.38
C VAL A 28 14.67 8.20 -3.42
N THR A 29 14.71 9.52 -3.49
CA THR A 29 15.42 10.36 -2.54
C THR A 29 14.97 9.98 -1.14
N GLU A 30 15.91 9.54 -0.30
CA GLU A 30 15.70 9.29 1.12
C GLU A 30 15.19 10.57 1.79
N ALA A 31 13.87 10.76 1.81
CA ALA A 31 13.23 11.60 2.80
C ALA A 31 13.23 10.79 4.09
N LYS A 32 14.29 10.96 4.91
CA LYS A 32 14.31 10.58 6.31
C LYS A 32 13.16 11.28 7.03
N SER A 33 11.99 10.66 6.99
CA SER A 33 10.86 11.08 7.79
C SER A 33 11.17 10.65 9.21
N THR A 34 11.40 11.63 10.09
CA THR A 34 11.42 11.45 11.53
C THR A 34 10.02 11.01 11.95
N ALA A 35 9.69 9.74 11.73
CA ALA A 35 8.43 9.15 12.12
C ALA A 35 8.44 9.02 13.65
N LYS A 36 8.01 10.10 14.31
CA LYS A 36 7.54 10.06 15.69
C LYS A 36 6.50 8.95 15.72
N VAL A 37 6.77 7.87 16.45
CA VAL A 37 5.88 6.71 16.55
C VAL A 37 4.48 7.22 16.85
N ARG A 38 3.60 7.23 15.83
CA ARG A 38 2.22 7.68 15.94
C ARG A 38 1.48 6.56 16.64
N GLY A 39 0.99 6.84 17.85
CA GLY A 39 0.48 5.82 18.76
C GLY A 39 -0.73 5.03 18.22
N PRO A 40 -1.16 3.98 18.96
CA PRO A 40 -2.28 3.12 18.58
C PRO A 40 -3.60 3.85 18.31
N GLU A 41 -3.85 4.98 19.00
CA GLU A 41 -5.08 5.77 18.84
C GLU A 41 -5.21 6.41 17.45
N ILE A 42 -4.12 6.92 16.89
CA ILE A 42 -4.13 7.51 15.54
C ILE A 42 -4.41 6.44 14.49
N LEU A 43 -3.84 5.24 14.68
CA LEU A 43 -4.09 4.11 13.79
C LEU A 43 -5.54 3.62 13.90
N LEU A 44 -6.10 3.52 15.10
CA LEU A 44 -7.50 3.15 15.29
C LEU A 44 -8.45 4.17 14.65
N LYS A 45 -8.19 5.46 14.83
CA LYS A 45 -8.98 6.52 14.20
C LYS A 45 -8.92 6.43 12.67
N GLY A 46 -7.72 6.29 12.10
CA GLY A 46 -7.54 6.13 10.67
C GLY A 46 -8.26 4.89 10.12
N TRP A 47 -8.19 3.77 10.83
CA TRP A 47 -8.94 2.57 10.46
C TRP A 47 -10.46 2.80 10.47
N GLN A 48 -11.00 3.46 11.50
CA GLN A 48 -12.42 3.79 11.58
C GLN A 48 -12.88 4.69 10.43
N GLU A 49 -12.07 5.68 10.05
CA GLU A 49 -12.35 6.56 8.91
C GLU A 49 -12.42 5.77 7.59
N LEU A 50 -11.47 4.86 7.36
CA LEU A 50 -11.46 4.00 6.16
C LEU A 50 -12.62 2.99 6.17
N ALA A 51 -12.94 2.40 7.31
CA ALA A 51 -14.08 1.51 7.46
C ALA A 51 -15.41 2.23 7.18
N ALA A 52 -15.56 3.47 7.65
CA ALA A 52 -16.72 4.30 7.36
C ALA A 52 -16.85 4.59 5.85
N ARG A 53 -15.73 4.87 5.15
CA ARG A 53 -15.72 5.03 3.69
C ARG A 53 -16.19 3.76 2.98
N VAL A 54 -15.72 2.59 3.39
CA VAL A 54 -16.21 1.31 2.84
C VAL A 54 -17.71 1.13 3.10
N GLY A 55 -18.20 1.52 4.27
CA GLY A 55 -19.63 1.49 4.60
C GLY A 55 -20.49 2.40 3.72
N ALA A 56 -19.92 3.48 3.15
CA ALA A 56 -20.60 4.40 2.24
C ALA A 56 -20.68 3.87 0.78
N LEU A 57 -19.86 2.89 0.41
CA LEU A 57 -19.86 2.31 -0.94
C LEU A 57 -21.19 1.62 -1.28
N PRO A 58 -21.47 1.33 -2.56
CA PRO A 58 -22.60 0.49 -2.95
C PRO A 58 -22.55 -0.90 -2.31
N LYS A 59 -23.68 -1.38 -1.78
CA LYS A 59 -23.78 -2.66 -1.05
C LYS A 59 -23.06 -3.84 -1.73
N PRO A 60 -23.17 -4.05 -3.06
CA PRO A 60 -22.50 -5.17 -3.72
C PRO A 60 -20.97 -5.13 -3.67
N ALA A 61 -20.38 -3.92 -3.61
CA ALA A 61 -18.94 -3.73 -3.61
C ALA A 61 -18.31 -3.78 -2.20
N ARG A 62 -19.09 -3.58 -1.14
CA ARG A 62 -18.59 -3.41 0.25
C ARG A 62 -17.74 -4.57 0.75
N ASP A 63 -18.22 -5.82 0.59
CA ASP A 63 -17.51 -7.00 1.11
C ASP A 63 -16.13 -7.16 0.47
N MET A 64 -16.02 -7.00 -0.86
CA MET A 64 -14.74 -7.07 -1.54
C MET A 64 -13.85 -5.86 -1.22
N ALA A 65 -14.45 -4.67 -1.10
CA ALA A 65 -13.75 -3.45 -0.73
C ALA A 65 -13.10 -3.57 0.65
N GLU A 66 -13.83 -4.11 1.64
CA GLU A 66 -13.34 -4.34 3.01
C GLU A 66 -12.18 -5.32 3.05
N ARG A 67 -12.29 -6.46 2.35
CA ARG A 67 -11.23 -7.46 2.24
C ARG A 67 -9.97 -6.88 1.60
N GLY A 68 -10.14 -6.11 0.53
CA GLY A 68 -9.04 -5.43 -0.16
C GLY A 68 -8.37 -4.39 0.73
N LEU A 69 -9.16 -3.56 1.43
CA LEU A 69 -8.66 -2.57 2.38
C LEU A 69 -7.83 -3.23 3.49
N LYS A 70 -8.39 -4.27 4.13
CA LYS A 70 -7.68 -5.01 5.19
C LYS A 70 -6.34 -5.55 4.67
N LYS A 71 -6.36 -6.15 3.47
CA LYS A 71 -5.14 -6.70 2.86
C LYS A 71 -4.07 -5.63 2.61
N VAL A 72 -4.44 -4.48 2.05
CA VAL A 72 -3.50 -3.38 1.75
C VAL A 72 -2.92 -2.79 3.04
N VAL A 73 -3.76 -2.57 4.06
CA VAL A 73 -3.30 -2.04 5.35
C VAL A 73 -2.41 -3.04 6.08
N ASP A 74 -2.74 -4.34 6.04
CA ASP A 74 -1.93 -5.41 6.64
C ASP A 74 -0.55 -5.54 5.96
N TYR A 75 -0.48 -5.28 4.65
CA TYR A 75 0.78 -5.39 3.89
C TYR A 75 1.63 -4.12 3.95
N GLN A 76 0.99 -2.94 4.04
CA GLN A 76 1.65 -1.65 4.00
C GLN A 76 1.32 -0.82 5.26
N ASP A 77 0.34 0.08 5.16
CA ASP A 77 -0.17 0.88 6.27
C ASP A 77 -1.55 1.50 5.95
N ILE A 78 -2.07 2.28 6.90
CA ILE A 78 -3.35 2.99 6.79
C ILE A 78 -3.34 4.05 5.68
N ALA A 79 -2.21 4.70 5.41
CA ALA A 79 -2.14 5.71 4.35
C ALA A 79 -2.36 5.06 2.97
N TYR A 80 -1.74 3.90 2.73
CA TYR A 80 -1.96 3.12 1.52
C TYR A 80 -3.39 2.56 1.43
N GLY A 81 -4.01 2.22 2.57
CA GLY A 81 -5.44 1.90 2.63
C GLY A 81 -6.34 3.05 2.13
N GLY A 82 -5.96 4.30 2.42
CA GLY A 82 -6.61 5.48 1.87
C GLY A 82 -6.49 5.57 0.36
N GLU A 83 -5.28 5.41 -0.19
CA GLU A 83 -5.09 5.47 -1.64
C GLU A 83 -5.79 4.33 -2.39
N TYR A 84 -5.90 3.16 -1.77
CA TYR A 84 -6.68 2.05 -2.30
C TYR A 84 -8.15 2.46 -2.50
N LEU A 85 -8.75 3.11 -1.50
CA LEU A 85 -10.13 3.60 -1.59
C LEU A 85 -10.26 4.73 -2.61
N ASP A 86 -9.28 5.63 -2.72
CA ASP A 86 -9.30 6.70 -3.73
C ASP A 86 -9.27 6.16 -5.16
N ARG A 87 -8.55 5.06 -5.40
CA ARG A 87 -8.55 4.35 -6.69
C ARG A 87 -9.87 3.59 -6.91
N LEU A 88 -10.43 3.00 -5.86
CA LEU A 88 -11.71 2.29 -5.93
C LEU A 88 -12.89 3.23 -6.19
N ASP A 89 -12.90 4.42 -5.59
CA ASP A 89 -13.95 5.43 -5.81
C ASP A 89 -14.07 5.83 -7.28
N LYS A 90 -12.95 5.86 -8.01
CA LYS A 90 -12.95 6.09 -9.47
C LYS A 90 -13.65 4.96 -10.23
N ALA A 91 -13.43 3.71 -9.83
CA ALA A 91 -14.12 2.57 -10.46
C ALA A 91 -15.61 2.60 -10.16
N VAL A 92 -16.00 2.93 -8.92
CA VAL A 92 -17.40 3.07 -8.50
C VAL A 92 -18.11 4.19 -9.26
N ALA A 93 -17.44 5.32 -9.52
CA ALA A 93 -18.00 6.42 -10.30
C ALA A 93 -18.25 6.08 -11.78
N LEU A 94 -17.53 5.08 -12.32
CA LEU A 94 -17.69 4.59 -13.70
C LEU A 94 -18.67 3.41 -13.80
N ASP A 95 -19.14 2.92 -12.68
CA ASP A 95 -19.97 1.72 -12.56
C ASP A 95 -21.37 2.08 -12.07
N GLY A 96 -22.29 1.14 -12.17
CA GLY A 96 -23.69 1.40 -11.85
C GLY A 96 -24.49 0.16 -11.50
N PRO A 97 -25.74 0.37 -11.06
CA PRO A 97 -26.62 -0.73 -10.67
C PRO A 97 -26.98 -1.65 -11.84
N GLU A 98 -26.95 -1.17 -13.09
CA GLU A 98 -27.21 -1.94 -14.32
C GLU A 98 -26.36 -3.21 -14.43
N HIS A 99 -25.14 -3.18 -13.89
CA HIS A 99 -24.22 -4.31 -13.85
C HIS A 99 -23.91 -4.77 -12.43
N ALA A 100 -24.76 -4.43 -11.46
CA ALA A 100 -24.61 -4.78 -10.05
C ALA A 100 -23.23 -4.42 -9.45
N TYR A 101 -22.62 -3.34 -9.93
CA TYR A 101 -21.28 -2.91 -9.54
C TYR A 101 -20.15 -3.93 -9.80
N ALA A 102 -20.27 -4.74 -10.86
CA ALA A 102 -19.31 -5.78 -11.21
C ALA A 102 -17.89 -5.23 -11.47
N LEU A 103 -17.77 -4.06 -12.11
CA LEU A 103 -16.48 -3.41 -12.34
C LEU A 103 -15.82 -3.02 -11.01
N SER A 104 -16.60 -2.45 -10.09
CA SER A 104 -16.12 -2.02 -8.77
C SER A 104 -15.64 -3.20 -7.93
N ILE A 105 -16.37 -4.33 -7.97
CA ILE A 105 -15.97 -5.57 -7.28
C ILE A 105 -14.66 -6.11 -7.86
N ALA A 106 -14.53 -6.15 -9.19
CA ALA A 106 -13.30 -6.59 -9.84
C ALA A 106 -12.13 -5.64 -9.52
N ALA A 107 -12.37 -4.33 -9.59
CA ALA A 107 -11.38 -3.30 -9.26
C ALA A 107 -10.88 -3.44 -7.83
N ALA A 108 -11.76 -3.61 -6.83
CA ALA A 108 -11.38 -3.83 -5.44
C ALA A 108 -10.40 -5.01 -5.28
N LYS A 109 -10.70 -6.14 -5.93
CA LYS A 109 -9.82 -7.32 -5.92
C LYS A 109 -8.47 -7.04 -6.59
N HIS A 110 -8.49 -6.45 -7.78
CA HIS A 110 -7.28 -6.25 -8.57
C HIS A 110 -6.37 -5.15 -8.01
N LEU A 111 -6.94 -4.05 -7.52
CA LEU A 111 -6.21 -2.98 -6.84
C LEU A 111 -5.52 -3.48 -5.59
N ALA A 112 -6.24 -4.23 -4.73
CA ALA A 112 -5.65 -4.79 -3.52
C ALA A 112 -4.49 -5.76 -3.82
N ASN A 113 -4.60 -6.53 -4.91
CA ASN A 113 -3.50 -7.39 -5.34
C ASN A 113 -2.33 -6.59 -5.90
N ALA A 114 -2.58 -5.66 -6.83
CA ALA A 114 -1.53 -4.87 -7.46
C ALA A 114 -0.74 -4.06 -6.42
N MET A 115 -1.43 -3.39 -5.50
CA MET A 115 -0.78 -2.56 -4.47
C MET A 115 0.00 -3.39 -3.45
N CYS A 116 -0.28 -4.69 -3.24
CA CYS A 116 0.52 -5.51 -2.32
C CYS A 116 1.79 -6.10 -2.94
N TYR A 117 2.05 -5.89 -4.24
CA TYR A 117 3.22 -6.44 -4.92
C TYR A 117 4.00 -5.39 -5.72
N ASP A 118 3.60 -4.13 -5.60
CA ASP A 118 4.30 -2.96 -6.16
C ASP A 118 5.51 -2.62 -5.26
#